data_AF-A0A3A0FLA0-F1
#
_entry.id   AF-A0A3A0FLA0-F1
#
_cell.length_a   1.000
_cell.length_b   1.000
_cell.length_c   1.000
_cell.angle_alpha   90.00
_cell.angle_beta   90.00
_cell.angle_gamma   90.00
#
_symmetry.space_group_name_H-M   'P 1'
#
loop_
_entity.id
_entity.type
_entity.pdbx_description
1 polymer ?
#
loop_
_entity_poly.entity_id
_entity_poly.type
_entity_poly.pdbx_seq_one_letter_code
_entity_poly.pdbx_strand_id
1 'polypeptide(L)'
;MGQPAAKQGDLITATDTHIFLIPSPGGPVPTPLPSPFSGQLTMDLSPDVRIMGLPAATVGSIGINMPPHLPQGGPFQRPPTNQGRIITGSATVRINGKPAARNGDTAMTCNDPADLPVGTVVAAGTVLIG
;
A
#
# COMPACT_ATOMS: atom_id res chain seq x y z
N MET A 1 9.54 -0.80 21.69
CA MET A 1 10.73 -1.35 20.99
C MET A 1 10.72 -0.81 19.57
N GLY A 2 11.88 -0.56 18.96
CA GLY A 2 11.94 -0.04 17.59
C GLY A 2 11.52 -1.09 16.57
N GLN A 3 10.85 -0.65 15.51
CA GLN A 3 10.42 -1.48 14.38
C GLN A 3 11.37 -1.28 13.19
N PRO A 4 11.58 -2.30 12.34
CA PRO A 4 12.36 -2.13 11.11
C PRO A 4 11.87 -0.92 10.30
N ALA A 5 12.80 -0.04 9.94
CA ALA A 5 12.50 1.13 9.14
C ALA A 5 12.23 0.73 7.68
N ALA A 6 11.14 1.25 7.12
CA ALA A 6 10.72 0.92 5.77
C ALA A 6 11.56 1.68 4.73
N LYS A 7 11.87 1.02 3.61
CA LYS A 7 12.70 1.57 2.52
C LYS A 7 12.18 1.09 1.16
N GLN A 8 12.78 1.59 0.09
CA GLN A 8 12.53 1.13 -1.27
C GLN A 8 12.57 -0.40 -1.34
N GLY A 9 11.60 -0.99 -2.02
CA GLY A 9 11.53 -2.43 -2.22
C GLY A 9 10.80 -3.20 -1.13
N ASP A 10 10.59 -2.63 0.05
CA ASP A 10 9.67 -3.18 1.06
C ASP A 10 8.22 -3.13 0.55
N LEU A 11 7.32 -3.88 1.20
CA LEU A 11 5.96 -4.09 0.69
C LEU A 11 4.91 -3.36 1.53
N ILE A 12 3.80 -3.04 0.89
CA ILE A 12 2.49 -2.85 1.53
C ILE A 12 1.66 -4.08 1.17
N THR A 13 1.16 -4.80 2.16
CA THR A 13 0.29 -5.97 1.95
C THR A 13 -1.13 -5.68 2.44
N ALA A 14 -2.12 -6.15 1.69
CA ALA A 14 -3.53 -6.06 2.07
C ALA A 14 -4.36 -7.12 1.33
N THR A 15 -5.64 -7.23 1.70
CA THR A 15 -6.68 -7.79 0.83
C THR A 15 -7.67 -6.67 0.57
N ASP A 16 -7.66 -6.13 -0.64
CA ASP A 16 -8.61 -5.10 -1.05
C ASP A 16 -9.96 -5.73 -1.40
N THR A 17 -11.02 -4.95 -1.33
CA THR A 17 -12.33 -5.28 -1.92
C THR A 17 -12.56 -4.41 -3.13
N HIS A 18 -12.87 -5.01 -4.27
CA HIS A 18 -13.27 -4.32 -5.49
C HIS A 18 -14.64 -4.81 -5.96
N ILE A 19 -15.42 -3.94 -6.58
CA ILE A 19 -16.71 -4.29 -7.14
C ILE A 19 -16.54 -4.62 -8.63
N PHE A 20 -16.95 -5.82 -9.01
CA PHE A 20 -16.95 -6.30 -10.39
C PHE A 20 -18.37 -6.31 -10.94
N LEU A 21 -18.54 -5.88 -12.19
CA LEU A 21 -19.82 -5.92 -12.89
C LEU A 21 -19.98 -7.28 -13.58
N ILE A 22 -20.44 -8.28 -12.83
CA ILE A 22 -20.53 -9.67 -13.30
C ILE A 22 -21.70 -9.82 -14.27
N PRO A 23 -21.50 -10.32 -15.51
CA PRO A 23 -22.59 -10.53 -16.46
C PRO A 23 -23.66 -11.49 -15.94
N SER A 24 -24.93 -11.14 -16.16
CA SER A 24 -26.08 -12.00 -15.91
C SER A 24 -27.16 -11.79 -17.01
N PRO A 25 -28.17 -12.67 -17.13
CA PRO A 25 -29.26 -12.48 -18.11
C PRO A 25 -30.03 -11.16 -17.97
N GLY A 26 -30.08 -10.58 -16.75
CA GLY A 26 -30.73 -9.30 -16.47
C GLY A 26 -29.83 -8.08 -16.62
N GLY A 27 -28.58 -8.26 -17.06
CA GLY A 27 -27.53 -7.23 -17.10
C GLY A 27 -26.44 -7.47 -16.04
N PRO A 28 -25.40 -6.61 -15.99
CA PRO A 28 -24.31 -6.78 -15.04
C PRO A 28 -24.75 -6.55 -13.59
N VAL A 29 -24.30 -7.42 -12.67
CA VAL A 29 -24.57 -7.34 -11.22
C VAL A 29 -23.31 -6.86 -10.49
N PRO A 30 -23.34 -5.71 -9.79
CA PRO A 30 -22.24 -5.27 -8.94
C PRO A 30 -21.98 -6.27 -7.81
N THR A 31 -20.80 -6.89 -7.84
CA THR A 31 -20.41 -7.94 -6.89
C THR A 31 -19.09 -7.55 -6.22
N PRO A 32 -19.08 -7.24 -4.91
CA PRO A 32 -17.85 -7.03 -4.17
C PRO A 32 -17.09 -8.35 -4.02
N LEU A 33 -15.84 -8.41 -4.48
CA LEU A 33 -14.97 -9.58 -4.35
C LEU A 33 -13.60 -9.17 -3.80
N PRO A 34 -12.93 -10.06 -3.05
CA PRO A 34 -11.59 -9.81 -2.54
C PRO A 34 -10.54 -9.84 -3.65
N SER A 35 -9.56 -8.95 -3.58
CA SER A 35 -8.40 -8.89 -4.47
C SER A 35 -7.11 -8.69 -3.65
N PRO A 36 -6.14 -9.61 -3.73
CA PRO A 36 -4.87 -9.46 -3.04
C PRO A 36 -4.12 -8.19 -3.45
N PHE A 37 -3.50 -7.52 -2.48
CA PHE A 37 -2.64 -6.36 -2.72
C PHE A 37 -1.25 -6.65 -2.15
N SER A 38 -0.23 -6.55 -2.99
CA SER A 38 1.19 -6.64 -2.63
C SER A 38 1.96 -5.57 -3.37
N GLY A 39 1.97 -4.36 -2.79
CA GLY A 39 2.53 -3.18 -3.42
C GLY A 39 3.96 -2.91 -3.00
N GLN A 40 4.90 -2.88 -3.95
CA GLN A 40 6.29 -2.55 -3.65
C GLN A 40 6.49 -1.04 -3.53
N LEU A 41 7.09 -0.59 -2.42
CA LEU A 41 7.46 0.80 -2.18
C LEU A 41 8.48 1.28 -3.22
N THR A 42 8.04 2.16 -4.12
CA THR A 42 8.84 2.61 -5.27
C THR A 42 8.74 4.11 -5.53
N MET A 43 7.76 4.80 -4.95
CA MET A 43 7.51 6.23 -5.22
C MET A 43 7.40 7.03 -3.92
N ASP A 44 7.59 8.35 -4.03
CA ASP A 44 7.53 9.30 -2.91
C ASP A 44 8.42 8.90 -1.72
N LEU A 45 9.58 8.34 -2.04
CA LEU A 45 10.62 7.96 -1.08
C LEU A 45 11.55 9.16 -0.81
N SER A 46 12.37 9.04 0.23
CA SER A 46 13.39 10.05 0.56
C SER A 46 14.42 10.16 -0.58
N PRO A 47 14.77 11.38 -1.03
CA PRO A 47 15.77 11.58 -2.08
C PRO A 47 17.21 11.41 -1.58
N ASP A 48 17.45 11.52 -0.28
CA ASP A 48 18.79 11.66 0.32
C ASP A 48 19.04 10.76 1.54
N VAL A 49 18.00 10.41 2.31
CA VAL A 49 18.13 9.48 3.44
C VAL A 49 17.98 8.05 2.96
N ARG A 50 18.98 7.24 3.27
CA ARG A 50 19.01 5.82 2.91
C ARG A 50 18.96 4.94 4.15
N ILE A 51 18.11 3.94 4.13
CA ILE A 51 18.08 2.83 5.11
C ILE A 51 18.66 1.62 4.40
N MET A 52 19.72 1.03 4.96
CA MET A 52 20.42 -0.12 4.35
C MET A 52 20.85 0.15 2.89
N GLY A 53 21.25 1.39 2.59
CA GLY A 53 21.68 1.79 1.24
C GLY A 53 20.55 2.09 0.25
N LEU A 54 19.28 1.91 0.64
CA LEU A 54 18.10 2.15 -0.18
C LEU A 54 17.31 3.38 0.29
N PRO A 55 16.66 4.14 -0.61
CA PRO A 55 15.82 5.29 -0.25
C PRO A 55 14.81 4.97 0.86
N ALA A 56 14.78 5.78 1.91
CA ALA A 56 13.89 5.59 3.05
C ALA A 56 12.42 5.90 2.70
N ALA A 57 11.48 5.12 3.26
CA ALA A 57 10.06 5.40 3.15
C ALA A 57 9.56 6.26 4.32
N THR A 58 8.53 7.07 4.05
CA THR A 58 7.92 7.99 5.01
C THR A 58 6.40 7.97 4.86
N VAL A 59 5.68 8.64 5.76
CA VAL A 59 4.26 8.93 5.52
C VAL A 59 4.11 9.67 4.20
N GLY A 60 3.26 9.11 3.33
CA GLY A 60 3.03 9.56 1.98
C GLY A 60 3.79 8.78 0.91
N SER A 61 4.78 7.95 1.26
CA SER A 61 5.41 7.03 0.29
C SER A 61 4.39 6.04 -0.27
N ILE A 62 4.59 5.66 -1.54
CA ILE A 62 3.61 4.89 -2.30
C ILE A 62 4.21 3.55 -2.75
N GLY A 63 3.44 2.49 -2.50
CA GLY A 63 3.64 1.16 -3.06
C GLY A 63 2.76 0.92 -4.29
N ILE A 64 3.33 0.29 -5.31
CA ILE A 64 2.62 -0.09 -6.54
C ILE A 64 2.31 -1.59 -6.50
N ASN A 65 1.03 -1.94 -6.55
CA ASN A 65 0.57 -3.33 -6.56
C ASN A 65 1.17 -4.11 -7.73
N MET A 66 1.79 -5.24 -7.45
CA MET A 66 2.36 -6.11 -8.49
C MET A 66 2.11 -7.59 -8.17
N PRO A 67 1.35 -8.32 -9.01
CA PRO A 67 0.68 -7.85 -10.22
C PRO A 67 -0.44 -6.82 -9.93
N PRO A 68 -0.85 -5.99 -10.90
CA PRO A 68 -2.02 -5.15 -10.73
C PRO A 68 -3.28 -6.01 -10.53
N HIS A 69 -4.30 -5.42 -9.91
CA HIS A 69 -5.62 -6.04 -9.73
C HIS A 69 -6.18 -6.50 -11.07
N LEU A 70 -6.52 -7.78 -11.14
CA LEU A 70 -7.07 -8.41 -12.33
C LEU A 70 -8.60 -8.50 -12.26
N PRO A 71 -9.32 -8.29 -13.38
CA PRO A 71 -10.76 -8.54 -13.46
C PRO A 71 -11.13 -9.98 -13.05
N GLN A 72 -12.19 -10.12 -12.25
CA GLN A 72 -12.71 -11.42 -11.82
C GLN A 72 -14.13 -11.63 -12.36
N GLY A 73 -14.25 -12.19 -13.57
CA GLY A 73 -15.55 -12.52 -14.19
C GLY A 73 -16.30 -11.37 -14.86
N GLY A 74 -15.90 -10.12 -14.63
CA GLY A 74 -16.44 -8.92 -15.28
C GLY A 74 -15.49 -7.73 -15.10
N PRO A 75 -15.74 -6.58 -15.77
CA PRO A 75 -14.93 -5.39 -15.57
C PRO A 75 -15.12 -4.84 -14.15
N PHE A 76 -14.14 -4.09 -13.66
CA PHE A 76 -14.30 -3.31 -12.45
C PHE A 76 -15.40 -2.26 -12.63
N GLN A 77 -16.22 -2.05 -11.60
CA GLN A 77 -17.14 -0.90 -11.56
C GLN A 77 -16.35 0.42 -11.51
N ARG A 78 -15.26 0.43 -10.73
CA ARG A 78 -14.30 1.53 -10.67
C ARG A 78 -12.89 0.99 -10.94
N PRO A 79 -12.16 1.49 -11.95
CA PRO A 79 -10.80 1.03 -12.20
C PRO A 79 -9.90 1.17 -10.96
N PRO A 80 -9.17 0.13 -10.55
CA PRO A 80 -8.28 0.17 -9.40
C PRO A 80 -7.07 1.07 -9.67
N THR A 81 -6.71 1.90 -8.70
CA THR A 81 -5.48 2.72 -8.82
C THR A 81 -4.21 1.86 -8.71
N ASN A 82 -4.31 0.69 -8.07
CA ASN A 82 -3.17 -0.19 -7.78
C ASN A 82 -2.09 0.48 -6.92
N GLN A 83 -2.46 1.49 -6.14
CA GLN A 83 -1.56 2.23 -5.27
C GLN A 83 -1.92 2.01 -3.80
N GLY A 84 -0.88 1.90 -2.98
CA GLY A 84 -0.96 1.87 -1.53
C GLY A 84 -0.15 3.03 -0.97
N ARG A 85 -0.75 3.93 -0.19
CA ARG A 85 -0.07 5.10 0.37
C ARG A 85 0.06 4.99 1.88
N ILE A 86 1.28 5.06 2.39
CA ILE A 86 1.53 5.00 3.84
C ILE A 86 0.92 6.24 4.51
N ILE A 87 0.13 6.03 5.57
CA ILE A 87 -0.56 7.10 6.31
C ILE A 87 -0.18 7.20 7.79
N THR A 88 0.45 6.17 8.36
CA THR A 88 1.03 6.24 9.70
C THR A 88 2.55 6.07 9.66
N GLY A 89 3.22 6.53 10.71
CA GLY A 89 4.68 6.52 10.82
C GLY A 89 5.11 6.69 12.26
N SER A 90 6.40 6.86 12.47
CA SER A 90 6.98 7.19 13.77
C SER A 90 6.42 8.51 14.33
N ALA A 91 6.14 8.53 15.65
CA ALA A 91 5.72 9.74 16.34
C ALA A 91 6.89 10.71 16.61
N THR A 92 8.13 10.22 16.62
CA THR A 92 9.30 10.96 17.10
C THR A 92 10.40 11.09 16.05
N VAL A 93 10.51 10.15 15.12
CA VAL A 93 11.53 10.15 14.08
C VAL A 93 10.96 10.66 12.78
N ARG A 94 11.61 11.69 12.25
CA ARG A 94 11.26 12.30 10.97
C ARG A 94 12.38 12.13 9.96
N ILE A 95 12.02 11.84 8.72
CA ILE A 95 12.91 11.81 7.56
C ILE A 95 12.37 12.85 6.58
N ASN A 96 13.23 13.80 6.18
CA ASN A 96 12.84 14.97 5.39
C ASN A 96 11.59 15.71 5.92
N GLY A 97 11.49 15.84 7.25
CA GLY A 97 10.36 16.50 7.92
C GLY A 97 9.08 15.68 8.03
N LYS A 98 9.00 14.50 7.40
CA LYS A 98 7.85 13.58 7.44
C LYS A 98 8.07 12.45 8.45
N PRO A 99 7.02 11.93 9.11
CA PRO A 99 7.14 10.74 9.94
C PRO A 99 7.79 9.57 9.18
N ALA A 100 8.82 8.97 9.75
CA ALA A 100 9.50 7.83 9.16
C ALA A 100 8.58 6.59 9.18
N ALA A 101 8.47 5.87 8.06
CA ALA A 101 7.66 4.67 7.97
C ALA A 101 8.40 3.45 8.53
N ARG A 102 7.66 2.51 9.10
CA ARG A 102 8.16 1.34 9.81
C ARG A 102 7.32 0.11 9.49
N ASN A 103 7.86 -1.06 9.81
CA ASN A 103 7.11 -2.30 9.79
C ASN A 103 5.87 -2.22 10.70
N GLY A 104 4.71 -2.53 10.14
CA GLY A 104 3.41 -2.47 10.80
C GLY A 104 2.67 -1.14 10.65
N ASP A 105 3.27 -0.12 10.04
CA ASP A 105 2.55 1.12 9.76
C ASP A 105 1.44 0.91 8.70
N THR A 106 0.35 1.65 8.84
CA THR A 106 -0.85 1.53 8.02
C THR A 106 -0.71 2.27 6.69
N ALA A 107 -1.28 1.70 5.64
CA ALA A 107 -1.42 2.29 4.32
C ALA A 107 -2.87 2.28 3.84
N MET A 108 -3.26 3.33 3.13
CA MET A 108 -4.51 3.41 2.36
C MET A 108 -4.34 2.65 1.05
N THR A 109 -5.25 1.74 0.73
CA THR A 109 -5.26 0.96 -0.53
C THR A 109 -6.61 1.08 -1.24
N CYS A 110 -6.64 0.72 -2.53
CA CYS A 110 -7.65 1.14 -3.51
C CYS A 110 -9.04 0.47 -3.46
N ASN A 111 -9.61 0.31 -2.27
CA ASN A 111 -10.87 -0.41 -2.03
C ASN A 111 -12.10 0.31 -2.60
N ASP A 112 -13.15 -0.44 -2.95
CA ASP A 112 -14.48 0.10 -3.25
C ASP A 112 -15.38 0.12 -2.00
N PRO A 113 -16.27 1.12 -1.85
CA PRO A 113 -16.51 2.26 -2.76
C PRO A 113 -15.53 3.43 -2.58
N ALA A 114 -14.58 3.33 -1.64
CA ALA A 114 -13.55 4.32 -1.36
C ALA A 114 -12.32 3.65 -0.77
N ASP A 115 -11.14 4.25 -0.96
CA ASP A 115 -9.89 3.73 -0.42
C ASP A 115 -9.99 3.47 1.09
N LEU A 116 -9.35 2.41 1.58
CA LEU A 116 -9.43 2.01 2.99
C LEU A 116 -8.04 1.81 3.62
N PRO A 117 -7.89 2.10 4.93
CA PRO A 117 -6.63 1.95 5.67
C PRO A 117 -6.39 0.49 6.11
N VAL A 118 -6.45 -0.44 5.16
CA VAL A 118 -6.30 -1.89 5.43
C VAL A 118 -4.91 -2.42 5.06
N GLY A 119 -4.09 -1.62 4.38
CA GLY A 119 -2.73 -1.97 4.04
C GLY A 119 -1.79 -1.93 5.24
N THR A 120 -0.87 -2.87 5.32
CA THR A 120 0.19 -2.93 6.33
C THR A 120 1.56 -2.91 5.66
N VAL A 121 2.44 -2.05 6.12
CA VAL A 121 3.84 -2.04 5.68
C VAL A 121 4.56 -3.26 6.24
N VAL A 122 5.15 -4.06 5.36
CA VAL A 122 6.01 -5.20 5.67
C VAL A 122 7.45 -4.81 5.33
N ALA A 123 8.20 -4.48 6.37
CA ALA A 123 9.59 -4.05 6.26
C ALA A 123 10.51 -4.95 7.10
N ALA A 124 11.69 -5.23 6.57
CA ALA A 124 12.74 -5.97 7.26
C ALA A 124 14.07 -5.20 7.20
N GLY A 125 14.90 -5.32 8.24
CA GLY A 125 16.19 -4.65 8.27
C GLY A 125 16.74 -4.50 9.69
N THR A 126 17.97 -3.98 9.77
CA THR A 126 18.69 -3.78 11.04
C THR A 126 18.58 -2.35 11.59
N VAL A 127 18.09 -1.40 10.78
CA VAL A 127 17.77 -0.04 11.24
C VAL A 127 16.39 -0.06 11.88
N LEU A 128 16.33 0.21 13.18
CA LEU A 128 15.09 0.21 13.96
C LEU A 128 14.69 1.64 14.31
N ILE A 129 13.42 1.99 14.06
CA ILE A 129 12.85 3.31 14.37
C ILE A 129 11.73 3.15 15.41
N GLY A 130 11.73 4.03 16.41
CA GLY A 130 10.75 4.09 17.50
C GLY A 130 9.41 4.70 17.10
#